data_AF-A0A497G8U7-F1
#
_entry.id   AF-A0A497G8U7-F1
#
_cell.length_a   1.000
_cell.length_b   1.000
_cell.length_c   1.000
_cell.angle_alpha   90.00
_cell.angle_beta   90.00
_cell.angle_gamma   90.00
#
_symmetry.space_group_name_H-M   'P 1'
#
loop_
_entity.id
_entity.type
_entity.pdbx_description
1 polymer ?
#
loop_
_entity_poly.entity_id
_entity_poly.type
_entity_poly.pdbx_seq_one_letter_code
_entity_poly.pdbx_strand_id
1 'polypeptide(L)' 'MTNTTEVKIRLIEELTFIAETERGHGIILNATPENGGKNLGPSLMELLLVGIAACILLKLL' A
#
# COMPACT_ATOMS: atom_id res chain seq x y z
N MET A 1 -19.36 -12.21 -8.73
CA MET A 1 -18.77 -11.61 -7.51
C MET A 1 -17.97 -12.69 -6.80
N THR A 2 -16.69 -12.78 -7.14
CA THR A 2 -15.73 -13.73 -6.59
C THR A 2 -15.20 -13.16 -5.27
N ASN A 3 -15.27 -13.93 -4.18
CA ASN A 3 -14.89 -13.52 -2.83
C ASN A 3 -13.36 -13.60 -2.60
N THR A 4 -12.56 -13.03 -3.49
CA THR A 4 -11.09 -13.11 -3.36
C THR A 4 -10.46 -11.76 -3.66
N THR A 5 -10.11 -11.03 -2.60
CA THR A 5 -9.34 -9.78 -2.70
C THR A 5 -7.91 -10.11 -3.13
N GLU A 6 -7.60 -9.96 -4.41
CA GLU A 6 -6.24 -10.09 -4.94
C GLU A 6 -5.57 -8.72 -5.00
N VAL A 7 -4.29 -8.65 -4.62
CA VAL A 7 -3.43 -7.48 -4.81
C VAL A 7 -2.15 -7.94 -5.46
N LYS A 8 -1.76 -7.28 -6.56
CA LYS A 8 -0.51 -7.56 -7.26
C LYS A 8 0.51 -6.50 -6.88
N ILE A 9 1.69 -6.91 -6.42
CA ILE A 9 2.77 -6.00 -6.04
C ILE A 9 3.94 -6.21 -6.99
N ARG A 10 4.48 -5.11 -7.52
CA ARG A 10 5.69 -5.10 -8.34
C ARG A 10 6.70 -4.13 -7.74
N LEU A 11 7.94 -4.59 -7.56
CA LEU A 11 9.08 -3.69 -7.38
C LEU A 11 9.36 -3.02 -8.72
N ILE A 12 9.53 -1.71 -8.69
CA ILE A 12 9.96 -0.94 -9.86
C ILE A 12 11.47 -0.69 -9.72
N GLU A 13 11.85 0.41 -9.08
CA GLU A 13 13.24 0.80 -8.86
C GLU A 13 13.38 1.52 -7.52
N GLU A 14 14.62 1.58 -7.00
CA GLU A 14 14.95 2.40 -5.83
C GLU A 14 14.03 2.18 -4.62
N LEU A 15 13.71 0.91 -4.34
CA LEU A 15 12.82 0.48 -3.26
C LEU A 15 11.40 1.09 -3.36
N THR A 16 10.96 1.36 -4.59
CA THR A 16 9.60 1.80 -4.93
C THR A 16 8.78 0.62 -5.44
N PHE A 17 7.58 0.48 -4.91
CA PHE A 17 6.65 -0.57 -5.25
C PHE A 17 5.37 0.05 -5.82
N ILE A 18 4.76 -0.66 -6.75
CA ILE A 18 3.39 -0.38 -7.19
C ILE A 18 2.52 -1.58 -6.81
N ALA A 19 1.46 -1.31 -6.05
CA ALA A 19 0.40 -2.27 -5.77
C ALA A 19 -0.81 -1.97 -6.66
N GLU A 20 -1.39 -3.01 -7.24
CA GLU A 20 -2.59 -2.92 -8.07
C GLU A 20 -3.69 -3.75 -7.39
N THR A 21 -4.78 -3.07 -7.01
CA THR A 21 -5.96 -3.73 -6.43
C THR A 21 -6.75 -4.45 -7.53
N GLU A 22 -7.53 -5.46 -7.17
CA GLU A 22 -8.45 -6.17 -8.09
C GLU A 22 -9.34 -5.22 -8.92
N ARG A 23 -9.70 -4.05 -8.38
CA ARG A 23 -10.54 -3.05 -9.06
C ARG A 23 -9.77 -2.14 -10.03
N GLY A 24 -8.47 -2.36 -10.21
CA GLY A 24 -7.60 -1.58 -11.10
C GLY A 24 -7.00 -0.30 -10.49
N HIS A 25 -7.15 -0.06 -9.19
CA HIS A 25 -6.49 1.08 -8.54
C HIS A 25 -5.01 0.78 -8.29
N GLY A 26 -4.14 1.70 -8.74
CA GLY A 26 -2.71 1.69 -8.47
C GLY A 26 -2.37 2.49 -7.21
N ILE A 27 -1.47 1.94 -6.39
CA ILE A 27 -0.94 2.58 -5.18
C ILE A 27 0.58 2.52 -5.25
N ILE A 28 1.24 3.66 -5.11
CA ILE A 28 2.70 3.74 -4.97
C ILE A 28 3.04 3.56 -3.50
N LEU A 29 4.01 2.70 -3.21
CA LEU A 29 4.60 2.53 -1.89
C LEU A 29 6.10 2.67 -1.98
N ASN A 30 6.73 3.13 -0.91
CA ASN A 30 8.18 3.28 -0.88
C ASN A 30 8.76 2.81 0.46
N ALA A 31 10.04 2.43 0.47
CA ALA A 31 10.77 2.32 1.73
C ALA A 31 10.89 3.70 2.39
N THR A 32 11.16 3.75 3.70
CA THR A 32 11.51 5.01 4.35
C THR A 32 12.86 5.55 3.83
N PRO A 33 13.10 6.88 3.88
CA PRO A 33 14.39 7.44 3.45
C PRO A 33 15.60 6.85 4.17
N GLU A 34 15.47 6.54 5.46
CA GLU A 34 16.51 5.87 6.27
C GLU A 34 16.89 4.47 5.74
N ASN A 35 15.96 3.81 5.04
CA ASN A 35 16.15 2.50 4.43
C ASN A 35 16.52 2.59 2.93
N GLY A 36 16.85 3.78 2.43
CA GLY A 36 17.23 4.01 1.03
C GLY A 36 16.06 4.30 0.08
N GLY A 37 14.86 4.54 0.62
CA GLY A 37 13.70 4.97 -0.17
C GLY A 37 13.83 6.41 -0.71
N LYS A 38 13.03 6.71 -1.73
CA LYS A 38 12.95 8.00 -2.42
C LYS A 38 11.80 8.90 -1.97
N ASN A 39 10.98 8.44 -1.02
CA ASN A 39 9.84 9.21 -0.52
C ASN A 39 8.85 9.62 -1.62
N LEU A 40 8.63 8.74 -2.62
CA LEU A 40 7.72 8.98 -3.75
C LEU A 40 6.28 8.57 -3.46
N GLY A 41 6.03 8.05 -2.26
CA GLY A 41 4.74 7.58 -1.78
C GLY A 41 4.82 7.27 -0.29
N PRO A 42 3.70 6.89 0.34
CA PRO A 42 3.69 6.49 1.74
C PRO A 42 4.71 5.38 1.98
N SER A 43 5.37 5.46 3.13
CA SER A 43 6.18 4.35 3.58
C SER A 43 5.30 3.11 3.81
N LEU A 44 5.88 1.93 3.64
CA LEU A 44 5.17 0.66 3.81
C LEU A 44 4.40 0.60 5.14
N MET A 45 5.01 1.08 6.23
CA MET A 45 4.39 1.08 7.56
C MET A 45 3.27 2.13 7.68
N GLU A 46 3.43 3.32 7.10
CA GLU A 46 2.36 4.32 7.07
C GLU A 46 1.11 3.80 6.36
N LEU A 47 1.28 3.19 5.19
CA LEU A 47 0.13 2.65 4.45
C LEU A 47 -0.56 1.51 5.20
N LEU A 48 0.22 0.63 5.85
CA LEU A 48 -0.33 -0.43 6.70
C LEU A 48 -1.17 0.14 7.84
N LEU A 49 -0.62 1.12 8.58
CA LEU A 49 -1.32 1.74 9.70
C LEU A 49 -2.59 2.48 9.26
N VAL A 50 -2.54 3.21 8.14
CA VAL A 50 -3.71 3.87 7.56
C VAL A 50 -4.81 2.86 7.24
N GLY A 51 -4.47 1.74 6.59
CA GLY A 51 -5.43 0.69 6.25
C GLY A 51 -6.05 0.02 7.48
N ILE A 52 -5.24 -0.30 8.49
CA ILE A 52 -5.73 -0.88 9.75
C ILE A 52 -6.63 0.11 10.49
N ALA A 53 -6.20 1.36 10.65
CA ALA A 53 -6.97 2.40 11.34
C ALA A 53 -8.32 2.64 10.65
N ALA A 54 -8.35 2.70 9.31
CA ALA A 54 -9.58 2.82 8.54
C ALA A 54 -10.53 1.62 8.76
N CYS A 55 -9.99 0.39 8.75
CA CYS A 55 -10.76 -0.83 9.03
C CYS A 55 -11.35 -0.83 10.45
N ILE A 56 -10.58 -0.39 11.45
CA ILE A 56 -11.06 -0.29 12.83
C ILE A 56 -12.17 0.75 12.92
N LEU A 57 -11.93 1.95 12.39
CA LEU A 57 -12.89 3.06 12.48
C LEU A 57 -14.21 2.72 11.78
N LEU A 58 -14.16 2.09 10.60
CA LEU A 58 -15.35 1.65 9.87
C LEU A 58 -16.23 0.69 10.68
N LYS A 59 -15.64 -0.18 11.52
CA LYS A 59 -16.38 -1.12 12.37
C LYS A 59 -16.96 -0.50 13.64
N LEU A 60 -16.55 0.71 13.99
CA LEU A 60 -17.04 1.45 15.17
C LEU A 60 -18.17 2.44 14.81
N LEU A 61 -18.43 2.64 13.51
CA LEU A 61 -19.61 3.32 12.99
C LEU A 61 -20.79 2.36 12.95
#